data_AF-A0A2N5S9J7-F1
#
_entry.id   AF-A0A2N5S9J7-F1
#
_cell.length_a   1.000
_cell.length_b   1.000
_cell.length_c   1.000
_cell.angle_alpha   90.00
_cell.angle_beta   90.00
_cell.angle_gamma   90.00
#
_symmetry.space_group_name_H-M   'P 1'
#
loop_
_entity.id
_entity.type
_entity.pdbx_description
1 polymer ?
#
loop_
_entity_poly.entity_id
_entity_poly.type
_entity_poly.pdbx_seq_one_letter_code
_entity_poly.pdbx_strand_id
1 'polypeptide(L)'
;MSESRTCSIHDHLAVSRTPAIARVQHELTSKVPMYRRSSAFRSLLFLPVLVISLVRVAGHEHHPTEPPPSGSLPISPPSLVVVHILLQLLTWGILLPIGVVLGLARSRLHAPVQTVAGLLLSLPATTLPHLAARHPYPPTLHASIGSTLFFLLLAQIVQGFFLKTHWLQSSTFRRTIQLFHSIIGKSFPLLSWIQILLGAVASLSFCYGDHLGQCVAHMIMGSAFVGYGVLMLTMMEFGKHWLHSRQISQEFLDCCVITAWGVVNTFTEHGLFFSAGPHWSHKDLQHTFLGVIWASAGGLGIYLSRGGRRSVMSGLVIIITGWAFQSHEQSLEISTRVHAVFGGTLMAAGLVKIVSVVRWPGQLPQPPPHDDLIIQESALDPLDHLTPLLLTISGVMFMSATEEQMVLISRLGIDYGTFVLCQVSIGCLIYLYTNLLIHFYRRVASSSDSPPGASLGDPHQTHKANALEGQYESLSMESLLTQQAAGRDSPASSFEDVQDRKAHSLGRSSP
;
A
#
# COMPACT_ATOMS: atom_id res chain seq x y z
N MET A 1 -20.76 91.92 5.95
CA MET A 1 -19.75 92.79 5.30
C MET A 1 -18.55 92.83 6.24
N SER A 2 -17.35 92.36 5.93
CA SER A 2 -16.76 91.88 4.69
C SER A 2 -15.65 90.91 5.10
N GLU A 3 -15.76 89.65 4.69
CA GLU A 3 -14.59 88.78 4.53
C GLU A 3 -13.77 89.27 3.34
N SER A 4 -12.44 89.25 3.44
CA SER A 4 -11.55 88.76 2.36
C SER A 4 -10.09 88.90 2.82
N ARG A 5 -9.39 87.76 2.97
CA ARG A 5 -8.36 87.23 2.06
C ARG A 5 -6.99 87.92 2.17
N THR A 6 -5.98 87.14 2.56
CA THR A 6 -4.77 86.95 1.75
C THR A 6 -4.22 85.54 1.92
N CYS A 7 -3.70 85.01 0.82
CA CYS A 7 -3.52 83.63 0.43
C CYS A 7 -2.06 83.17 0.62
N SER A 8 -1.85 81.96 1.14
CA SER A 8 -0.68 81.13 0.83
C SER A 8 -1.16 79.68 0.81
N ILE A 9 -1.12 79.06 -0.37
CA ILE A 9 -1.53 77.69 -0.63
C ILE A 9 -0.27 76.82 -0.59
N HIS A 10 -0.14 75.98 0.42
CA HIS A 10 0.45 74.66 0.32
C HIS A 10 -0.21 73.77 1.39
N ASP A 11 -0.72 72.63 0.95
CA ASP A 11 -1.76 71.84 1.59
C ASP A 11 -1.46 71.37 3.01
N HIS A 12 -2.49 71.46 3.85
CA HIS A 12 -2.61 70.78 5.13
C HIS A 12 -2.62 69.26 4.93
N LEU A 13 -1.78 68.54 5.66
CA LEU A 13 -2.08 67.24 6.29
C LEU A 13 -0.99 66.93 7.32
N ALA A 14 -1.19 67.45 8.53
CA ALA A 14 -0.56 66.91 9.72
C ALA A 14 -1.30 65.63 10.15
N VAL A 15 -0.58 64.76 10.87
CA VAL A 15 -1.02 63.51 11.54
C VAL A 15 -0.70 62.23 10.77
N SER A 16 0.30 61.50 11.26
CA SER A 16 0.30 60.05 11.54
C SER A 16 1.70 59.45 11.38
N ARG A 17 2.48 59.45 12.47
CA ARG A 17 3.65 58.57 12.57
C ARG A 17 3.18 57.19 13.07
N THR A 18 3.19 56.25 12.13
CA THR A 18 3.41 54.80 12.28
C THR A 18 2.49 53.97 13.19
N PRO A 19 1.55 53.23 12.58
CA PRO A 19 1.23 51.88 13.05
C PRO A 19 1.03 50.88 11.88
N ALA A 20 1.99 50.81 10.94
CA ALA A 20 1.89 49.89 9.78
C ALA A 20 2.73 48.60 9.93
N ILE A 21 3.77 48.60 10.77
CA ILE A 21 4.67 47.43 10.90
C ILE A 21 4.18 46.43 11.94
N ALA A 22 3.47 46.88 12.99
CA ALA A 22 2.90 45.99 14.01
C ALA A 22 1.67 45.20 13.52
N ARG A 23 0.98 45.67 12.47
CA ARG A 23 -0.23 45.04 11.95
C ARG A 23 0.06 43.91 10.94
N VAL A 24 1.19 43.98 10.24
CA VAL A 24 1.64 42.92 9.32
C VAL A 24 2.25 41.72 10.07
N GLN A 25 2.91 41.96 11.21
CA GLN A 25 3.47 40.88 12.04
C GLN A 25 2.37 40.02 12.73
N HIS A 26 1.21 40.63 13.03
CA HIS A 26 0.09 39.96 13.71
C HIS A 26 -0.85 39.22 12.73
N GLU A 27 -0.84 39.57 11.43
CA GLU A 27 -1.60 38.83 10.40
C GLU A 27 -0.82 37.66 9.77
N LEU A 28 0.52 37.69 9.79
CA LEU A 28 1.35 36.59 9.30
C LEU A 28 1.51 35.42 10.29
N THR A 29 1.09 35.60 11.55
CA THR A 29 1.18 34.56 12.59
C THR A 29 -0.16 33.88 12.90
N SER A 30 -1.29 34.36 12.37
CA SER A 30 -2.62 33.86 12.76
C SER A 30 -3.36 33.00 11.72
N LYS A 31 -2.74 32.59 10.61
CA LYS A 31 -3.39 31.73 9.58
C LYS A 31 -2.52 30.61 9.01
N VAL A 32 -1.75 29.95 9.86
CA VAL A 32 -1.22 28.61 9.53
C VAL A 32 -1.56 27.69 10.69
N PRO A 33 -2.53 26.76 10.57
CA PRO A 33 -2.61 25.67 11.51
C PRO A 33 -1.36 24.82 11.29
N MET A 34 -0.34 25.02 12.12
CA MET A 34 0.73 24.05 12.33
C MET A 34 0.09 22.79 12.92
N TYR A 35 -0.43 21.93 12.05
CA TYR A 35 -0.80 20.58 12.42
C TYR A 35 0.50 19.87 12.82
N ARG A 36 0.71 19.75 14.13
CA ARG A 36 1.77 18.96 14.73
C ARG A 36 1.60 17.53 14.26
N ARG A 37 2.29 17.16 13.18
CA ARG A 37 2.37 15.80 12.66
C ARG A 37 2.72 14.87 13.81
N SER A 38 1.80 14.01 14.22
CA SER A 38 2.15 12.87 15.07
C SER A 38 3.12 12.00 14.28
N SER A 39 4.36 11.89 14.77
CA SER A 39 5.39 11.05 14.16
C SER A 39 5.02 9.56 14.17
N ALA A 40 4.00 9.18 14.95
CA ALA A 40 3.51 7.81 15.08
C ALA A 40 3.03 7.20 13.76
N PHE A 41 2.46 7.98 12.84
CA PHE A 41 1.96 7.43 11.57
C PHE A 41 3.08 7.11 10.58
N ARG A 42 4.25 7.77 10.71
CA ARG A 42 5.43 7.43 9.90
C ARG A 42 5.98 6.07 10.30
N SER A 43 5.97 5.72 11.59
CA SER A 43 6.53 4.46 12.08
C SER A 43 5.71 3.21 11.70
N LEU A 44 4.41 3.34 11.43
CA LEU A 44 3.54 2.21 11.07
C LEU A 44 3.69 1.73 9.62
N LEU A 45 4.11 2.61 8.71
CA LEU A 45 4.41 2.26 7.31
C LEU A 45 5.74 1.49 7.16
N PHE A 46 6.65 1.59 8.13
CA PHE A 46 7.95 0.91 8.09
C PHE A 46 7.98 -0.44 8.83
N LEU A 47 6.96 -0.78 9.62
CA LEU A 47 6.93 -2.04 10.38
C LEU A 47 6.94 -3.32 9.51
N PRO A 48 6.19 -3.41 8.39
CA PRO A 48 6.25 -4.62 7.56
C PRO A 48 7.58 -4.73 6.79
N VAL A 49 8.21 -3.60 6.46
CA VAL A 49 9.54 -3.56 5.82
C VAL A 49 10.62 -4.07 6.79
N LEU A 50 10.55 -3.69 8.07
CA LEU A 50 11.52 -4.12 9.10
C LEU A 50 11.42 -5.63 9.43
N VAL A 51 10.22 -6.21 9.40
CA VAL A 51 10.04 -7.66 9.63
C VAL A 51 10.63 -8.49 8.49
N ILE A 52 10.59 -8.00 7.25
CA ILE A 52 11.24 -8.64 6.09
C ILE A 52 12.77 -8.50 6.20
N SER A 53 13.29 -7.36 6.67
CA SER A 53 14.74 -7.16 6.85
C SER A 53 15.38 -7.97 7.97
N LEU A 54 14.60 -8.57 8.88
CA LEU A 54 15.11 -9.37 10.02
C LEU A 54 15.17 -10.88 9.76
N VAL A 55 14.82 -11.35 8.55
CA VAL A 55 15.06 -12.75 8.17
C VAL A 55 16.56 -12.93 7.92
N ARG A 56 17.32 -13.19 8.99
CA ARG A 56 18.59 -13.88 8.87
C ARG A 56 18.28 -15.26 8.32
N VAL A 57 18.75 -15.53 7.09
CA VAL A 57 18.80 -16.88 6.52
C VAL A 57 19.78 -17.70 7.36
N ALA A 58 19.30 -18.25 8.47
CA ALA A 58 19.97 -19.36 9.13
C ALA A 58 19.53 -20.63 8.41
N GLY A 59 20.13 -20.88 7.25
CA GLY A 59 20.00 -22.19 6.60
C GLY A 59 20.67 -23.23 7.49
N HIS A 60 19.91 -24.23 7.93
CA HIS A 60 20.52 -25.43 8.48
C HIS A 60 21.39 -26.06 7.38
N GLU A 61 22.69 -26.18 7.67
CA GLU A 61 23.64 -26.92 6.85
C GLU A 61 23.11 -28.35 6.68
N HIS A 62 22.91 -28.82 5.44
CA HIS A 62 22.84 -30.23 4.99
C HIS A 62 22.16 -30.42 3.60
N HIS A 63 22.11 -29.39 2.75
CA HIS A 63 21.57 -29.54 1.40
C HIS A 63 22.62 -29.22 0.33
N PRO A 64 22.67 -30.00 -0.77
CA PRO A 64 23.61 -29.76 -1.86
C PRO A 64 23.43 -28.33 -2.37
N THR A 65 24.52 -27.60 -2.37
CA THR A 65 24.62 -26.15 -2.60
C THR A 65 24.70 -25.78 -4.07
N GLU A 66 24.64 -26.75 -4.97
CA GLU A 66 24.86 -26.51 -6.39
C GLU A 66 23.55 -26.07 -7.07
N PRO A 67 23.56 -24.93 -7.78
CA PRO A 67 22.43 -24.52 -8.60
C PRO A 67 22.16 -25.57 -9.70
N PRO A 68 20.92 -25.67 -10.20
CA PRO A 68 20.63 -26.55 -11.32
C PRO A 68 21.51 -26.19 -12.53
N PRO A 69 21.94 -27.19 -13.33
CA PRO A 69 22.78 -26.93 -14.50
C PRO A 69 22.11 -25.93 -15.45
N SER A 70 22.90 -24.97 -15.95
CA SER A 70 22.43 -23.93 -16.86
C SER A 70 21.68 -24.53 -18.05
N GLY A 71 20.40 -24.18 -18.22
CA GLY A 71 19.57 -24.64 -19.33
C GLY A 71 18.91 -26.01 -19.16
N SER A 72 18.84 -26.58 -17.95
CA SER A 72 17.93 -27.69 -17.67
C SER A 72 16.47 -27.27 -17.81
N LEU A 73 15.61 -28.14 -18.35
CA LEU A 73 14.16 -27.92 -18.31
C LEU A 73 13.65 -27.92 -16.86
N PRO A 74 12.55 -27.19 -16.55
CA PRO A 74 11.95 -27.24 -15.22
C PRO A 74 11.68 -28.67 -14.77
N ILE A 75 11.91 -28.92 -13.48
CA ILE A 75 11.70 -30.24 -12.88
C ILE A 75 10.21 -30.52 -12.80
N SER A 76 9.75 -31.64 -13.35
CA SER A 76 8.36 -32.08 -13.20
C SER A 76 8.02 -32.29 -11.72
N PRO A 77 7.07 -31.53 -11.14
CA PRO A 77 6.80 -31.61 -9.71
C PRO A 77 6.15 -32.95 -9.33
N PRO A 78 6.58 -33.60 -8.23
CA PRO A 78 5.88 -34.75 -7.68
C PRO A 78 4.41 -34.42 -7.35
N SER A 79 3.52 -35.41 -7.40
CA SER A 79 2.07 -35.19 -7.20
C SER A 79 1.73 -34.46 -5.90
N LEU A 80 2.45 -34.75 -4.81
CA LEU A 80 2.26 -34.05 -3.53
C LEU A 80 2.67 -32.57 -3.58
N VAL A 81 3.67 -32.21 -4.40
CA VAL A 81 4.06 -30.82 -4.64
C VAL A 81 2.99 -30.11 -5.50
N VAL A 82 2.39 -30.81 -6.46
CA VAL A 82 1.24 -30.26 -7.21
C VAL A 82 0.06 -29.98 -6.27
N VAL A 83 -0.27 -30.92 -5.36
CA VAL A 83 -1.31 -30.72 -4.35
C VAL A 83 -0.96 -29.53 -3.44
N HIS A 84 0.30 -29.39 -3.01
CA HIS A 84 0.76 -28.21 -2.28
C HIS A 84 0.48 -26.93 -3.06
N ILE A 85 0.89 -26.85 -4.34
CA ILE A 85 0.68 -25.65 -5.17
C ILE A 85 -0.81 -25.31 -5.25
N LEU A 86 -1.67 -26.28 -5.55
CA LEU A 86 -3.12 -26.04 -5.67
C LEU A 86 -3.75 -25.57 -4.35
N LEU A 87 -3.41 -26.20 -3.23
CA LEU A 87 -3.92 -25.81 -1.92
C LEU A 87 -3.39 -24.45 -1.46
N GLN A 88 -2.12 -24.13 -1.73
CA GLN A 88 -1.57 -22.83 -1.37
C GLN A 88 -2.13 -21.70 -2.25
N LEU A 89 -2.36 -21.93 -3.55
CA LEU A 89 -3.03 -20.95 -4.41
C LEU A 89 -4.47 -20.70 -3.96
N LEU A 90 -5.21 -21.74 -3.58
CA LEU A 90 -6.56 -21.59 -3.02
C LEU A 90 -6.55 -20.80 -1.70
N THR A 91 -5.62 -21.13 -0.79
CA THR A 91 -5.61 -20.48 0.53
C THR A 91 -5.02 -19.08 0.48
N TRP A 92 -3.79 -18.90 0.01
CA TRP A 92 -3.09 -17.61 -0.03
C TRP A 92 -3.61 -16.69 -1.12
N GLY A 93 -4.00 -17.25 -2.27
CA GLY A 93 -4.47 -16.47 -3.42
C GLY A 93 -5.95 -16.10 -3.33
N ILE A 94 -6.80 -16.93 -2.69
CA ILE A 94 -8.26 -16.74 -2.71
C ILE A 94 -8.85 -16.55 -1.31
N LEU A 95 -8.72 -17.56 -0.43
CA LEU A 95 -9.45 -17.57 0.85
C LEU A 95 -8.93 -16.57 1.88
N LEU A 96 -7.60 -16.41 2.02
CA LEU A 96 -7.01 -15.45 2.96
C LEU A 96 -7.36 -14.00 2.60
N PRO A 97 -7.24 -13.53 1.33
CA PRO A 97 -7.70 -12.19 0.96
C PRO A 97 -9.20 -11.98 1.19
N ILE A 98 -10.06 -12.96 0.87
CA ILE A 98 -11.49 -12.93 1.20
C ILE A 98 -11.70 -12.79 2.70
N GLY A 99 -10.97 -13.58 3.50
CA GLY A 99 -11.00 -13.50 4.95
C GLY A 99 -10.57 -12.12 5.46
N VAL A 100 -9.55 -11.48 4.87
CA VAL A 100 -9.13 -10.12 5.21
C VAL A 100 -10.24 -9.11 4.89
N VAL A 101 -10.87 -9.21 3.71
CA VAL A 101 -12.01 -8.37 3.33
C VAL A 101 -13.17 -8.51 4.31
N LEU A 102 -13.52 -9.74 4.70
CA LEU A 102 -14.54 -10.00 5.72
C LEU A 102 -14.18 -9.37 7.07
N GLY A 103 -12.90 -9.39 7.44
CA GLY A 103 -12.39 -8.75 8.66
C GLY A 103 -12.49 -7.23 8.61
N LEU A 104 -12.16 -6.62 7.46
CA LEU A 104 -12.33 -5.18 7.23
C LEU A 104 -13.80 -4.76 7.29
N ALA A 105 -14.71 -5.58 6.77
CA ALA A 105 -16.16 -5.36 6.82
C ALA A 105 -16.81 -5.82 8.15
N ARG A 106 -16.01 -6.19 9.17
CA ARG A 106 -16.48 -6.66 10.49
C ARG A 106 -17.49 -7.83 10.44
N SER A 107 -17.41 -8.68 9.43
CA SER A 107 -18.31 -9.82 9.27
C SER A 107 -17.98 -10.99 10.21
N ARG A 108 -19.02 -11.65 10.74
CA ARG A 108 -18.89 -12.88 11.55
C ARG A 108 -18.24 -14.05 10.80
N LEU A 109 -18.24 -14.03 9.47
CA LEU A 109 -17.64 -15.05 8.62
C LEU A 109 -16.11 -14.94 8.55
N HIS A 110 -15.52 -13.83 9.00
CA HIS A 110 -14.06 -13.65 9.04
C HIS A 110 -13.36 -14.82 9.73
N ALA A 111 -13.74 -15.14 10.98
CA ALA A 111 -13.06 -16.17 11.75
C ALA A 111 -13.21 -17.58 11.16
N PRO A 112 -14.43 -18.06 10.78
CA PRO A 112 -14.57 -19.35 10.11
C PRO A 112 -13.74 -19.51 8.84
N VAL A 113 -13.77 -18.51 7.94
CA VAL A 113 -13.01 -18.55 6.68
C VAL A 113 -11.51 -18.58 6.95
N GLN A 114 -11.01 -17.76 7.88
CA GLN A 114 -9.60 -17.74 8.25
C GLN A 114 -9.13 -19.03 8.92
N THR A 115 -9.97 -19.66 9.75
CA THR A 115 -9.65 -20.97 10.34
C THR A 115 -9.57 -22.06 9.27
N VAL A 116 -10.52 -22.11 8.33
CA VAL A 116 -10.47 -23.09 7.24
C VAL A 116 -9.24 -22.84 6.37
N ALA A 117 -9.02 -21.61 5.92
CA ALA A 117 -7.91 -21.25 5.05
C ALA A 117 -6.54 -21.49 5.69
N GLY A 118 -6.34 -20.98 6.91
CA GLY A 118 -5.08 -21.05 7.62
C GLY A 118 -4.84 -22.42 8.26
N LEU A 119 -5.66 -22.79 9.24
CA LEU A 119 -5.45 -23.98 10.08
C LEU A 119 -5.72 -25.28 9.32
N LEU A 120 -6.83 -25.38 8.60
CA LEU A 120 -7.26 -26.66 7.99
C LEU A 120 -6.63 -26.95 6.63
N LEU A 121 -6.31 -25.90 5.86
CA LEU A 121 -5.80 -26.06 4.50
C LEU A 121 -4.32 -25.68 4.40
N SER A 122 -3.93 -24.47 4.80
CA SER A 122 -2.57 -23.99 4.56
C SER A 122 -1.52 -24.69 5.43
N LEU A 123 -1.74 -24.87 6.74
CA LEU A 123 -0.76 -25.56 7.58
C LEU A 123 -0.48 -27.01 7.12
N PRO A 124 -1.48 -27.85 6.80
CA PRO A 124 -1.24 -29.17 6.20
C PRO A 124 -0.59 -29.09 4.82
N ALA A 125 -1.00 -28.15 3.97
CA ALA A 125 -0.41 -28.00 2.64
C ALA A 125 1.10 -27.70 2.71
N THR A 126 1.57 -26.94 3.70
CA THR A 126 2.99 -26.63 3.90
C THR A 126 3.84 -27.86 4.24
N THR A 127 3.27 -28.92 4.82
CA THR A 127 4.02 -30.14 5.15
C THR A 127 4.14 -31.12 3.98
N LEU A 128 3.26 -31.02 2.96
CA LEU A 128 3.24 -31.95 1.83
C LEU A 128 4.55 -32.02 1.03
N PRO A 129 5.26 -30.91 0.72
CA PRO A 129 6.53 -31.00 0.02
C PRO A 129 7.61 -31.76 0.80
N HIS A 130 7.61 -31.66 2.14
CA HIS A 130 8.55 -32.40 2.99
C HIS A 130 8.27 -33.91 2.99
N LEU A 131 7.01 -34.31 2.88
CA LEU A 131 6.61 -35.72 2.74
C LEU A 131 6.90 -36.28 1.35
N ALA A 132 6.88 -35.41 0.33
CA ALA A 132 7.24 -35.74 -1.03
C ALA A 132 8.76 -35.86 -1.24
N ALA A 133 9.54 -35.18 -0.40
CA ALA A 133 10.97 -34.98 -0.60
C ALA A 133 11.79 -36.23 -0.26
N ARG A 134 12.00 -37.08 -1.27
CA ARG A 134 13.35 -37.53 -1.63
C ARG A 134 13.88 -36.56 -2.70
N HIS A 135 14.55 -35.50 -2.24
CA HIS A 135 15.30 -34.45 -2.95
C HIS A 135 15.20 -34.33 -4.50
N PRO A 136 14.39 -33.37 -5.01
CA PRO A 136 14.63 -32.82 -6.35
C PRO A 136 14.94 -31.31 -6.41
N TYR A 137 14.68 -30.51 -5.37
CA TYR A 137 14.83 -29.03 -5.45
C TYR A 137 15.99 -28.49 -4.60
N PRO A 138 16.76 -27.50 -5.12
CA PRO A 138 17.77 -26.78 -4.33
C PRO A 138 17.12 -25.91 -3.25
N PRO A 139 17.89 -25.39 -2.28
CA PRO A 139 17.41 -24.39 -1.32
C PRO A 139 16.82 -23.18 -2.04
N THR A 140 15.59 -22.80 -1.70
CA THR A 140 14.86 -21.70 -2.37
C THR A 140 14.47 -20.59 -1.39
N LEU A 141 14.38 -19.36 -1.90
CA LEU A 141 13.87 -18.23 -1.12
C LEU A 141 12.39 -18.42 -0.74
N HIS A 142 11.62 -19.11 -1.59
CA HIS A 142 10.25 -19.54 -1.30
C HIS A 142 10.16 -20.35 -0.01
N ALA A 143 10.99 -21.39 0.12
CA ALA A 143 11.02 -22.23 1.31
C ALA A 143 11.46 -21.46 2.56
N SER A 144 12.52 -20.64 2.45
CA SER A 144 13.05 -19.85 3.56
C SER A 144 12.01 -18.85 4.11
N ILE A 145 11.43 -18.02 3.23
CA ILE A 145 10.37 -17.08 3.63
C ILE A 145 9.10 -17.84 4.04
N GLY A 146 8.84 -19.00 3.44
CA GLY A 146 7.68 -19.84 3.72
C GLY A 146 7.67 -20.33 5.16
N SER A 147 8.83 -20.74 5.69
CA SER A 147 8.97 -21.12 7.09
C SER A 147 8.65 -19.95 8.03
N THR A 148 9.13 -18.74 7.74
CA THR A 148 8.78 -17.56 8.55
C THR A 148 7.29 -17.24 8.50
N LEU A 149 6.69 -17.29 7.31
CA LEU A 149 5.27 -17.04 7.10
C LEU A 149 4.38 -18.09 7.77
N PHE A 150 4.83 -19.34 7.86
CA PHE A 150 4.15 -20.40 8.61
C PHE A 150 3.97 -20.01 10.09
N PHE A 151 5.05 -19.59 10.75
CA PHE A 151 4.97 -19.16 12.16
C PHE A 151 4.14 -17.88 12.33
N LEU A 152 4.19 -16.96 11.35
CA LEU A 152 3.37 -15.76 11.35
C LEU A 152 1.88 -16.09 11.24
N LEU A 153 1.50 -17.04 10.38
CA LEU A 153 0.14 -17.53 10.24
C LEU A 153 -0.34 -18.25 11.51
N LEU A 154 0.52 -19.09 12.11
CA LEU A 154 0.22 -19.74 13.39
C LEU A 154 -0.02 -18.70 14.50
N ALA A 155 0.85 -17.69 14.60
CA ALA A 155 0.67 -16.60 15.54
C ALA A 155 -0.65 -15.84 15.31
N GLN A 156 -1.01 -15.59 14.06
CA GLN A 156 -2.26 -14.92 13.69
C GLN A 156 -3.50 -15.73 14.12
N ILE A 157 -3.46 -17.05 13.95
CA ILE A 157 -4.53 -17.98 14.37
C ILE A 157 -4.65 -17.95 15.90
N VAL A 158 -3.53 -18.09 16.63
CA VAL A 158 -3.51 -18.05 18.10
C VAL A 158 -4.05 -16.73 18.65
N GLN A 159 -3.60 -15.60 18.08
CA GLN A 159 -4.11 -14.27 18.42
C GLN A 159 -5.61 -14.17 18.14
N GLY A 160 -6.08 -14.66 16.99
CA GLY A 160 -7.49 -14.67 16.62
C GLY A 160 -8.36 -15.44 17.62
N PHE A 161 -7.93 -16.63 18.03
CA PHE A 161 -8.60 -17.43 19.07
C PHE A 161 -8.62 -16.70 20.41
N PHE A 162 -7.49 -16.15 20.85
CA PHE A 162 -7.40 -15.37 22.09
C PHE A 162 -8.35 -14.17 22.07
N LEU A 163 -8.42 -13.42 20.97
CA LEU A 163 -9.30 -12.26 20.87
C LEU A 163 -10.78 -12.65 20.94
N LYS A 164 -11.12 -13.87 20.50
CA LYS A 164 -12.46 -14.47 20.58
C LYS A 164 -12.85 -14.96 21.97
N THR A 165 -11.92 -15.29 22.88
CA THR A 165 -12.27 -15.81 24.22
C THR A 165 -12.82 -14.76 25.17
N HIS A 166 -12.87 -13.48 24.79
CA HIS A 166 -13.34 -12.37 25.62
C HIS A 166 -12.57 -12.18 26.95
N TRP A 167 -11.41 -12.82 27.12
CA TRP A 167 -10.54 -12.65 28.29
C TRP A 167 -9.88 -11.27 28.32
N LEU A 168 -9.62 -10.75 29.53
CA LEU A 168 -8.79 -9.55 29.75
C LEU A 168 -9.27 -8.29 28.98
N GLN A 169 -10.58 -8.06 28.93
CA GLN A 169 -11.20 -7.06 28.04
C GLN A 169 -10.70 -5.63 28.24
N SER A 170 -10.42 -5.24 29.49
CA SER A 170 -9.94 -3.90 29.86
C SER A 170 -8.40 -3.77 29.87
N SER A 171 -7.67 -4.84 29.57
CA SER A 171 -6.20 -4.83 29.67
C SER A 171 -5.53 -4.16 28.47
N THR A 172 -4.45 -3.43 28.73
CA THR A 172 -3.54 -2.93 27.68
C THR A 172 -2.99 -4.07 26.83
N PHE A 173 -2.77 -5.25 27.43
CA PHE A 173 -2.28 -6.44 26.73
C PHE A 173 -3.20 -6.88 25.59
N ARG A 174 -4.52 -6.96 25.83
CA ARG A 174 -5.48 -7.33 24.76
C ARG A 174 -5.46 -6.30 23.64
N ARG A 175 -5.39 -5.01 23.97
CA ARG A 175 -5.30 -3.93 22.97
C ARG A 175 -4.03 -4.03 22.11
N THR A 176 -2.90 -4.37 22.72
CA THR A 176 -1.64 -4.64 22.01
C THR A 176 -1.79 -5.82 21.05
N ILE A 177 -2.40 -6.94 21.49
CA ILE A 177 -2.65 -8.09 20.62
C ILE A 177 -3.59 -7.73 19.47
N GLN A 178 -4.66 -6.96 19.71
CA GLN A 178 -5.57 -6.49 18.66
C GLN A 178 -4.82 -5.67 17.60
N LEU A 179 -3.92 -4.79 18.02
CA LEU A 179 -3.10 -3.99 17.11
C LEU A 179 -2.22 -4.88 16.22
N PHE A 180 -1.46 -5.80 16.83
CA PHE A 180 -0.61 -6.73 16.06
C PHE A 180 -1.43 -7.63 15.13
N HIS A 181 -2.52 -8.22 15.62
CA HIS A 181 -3.43 -9.02 14.81
C HIS A 181 -3.97 -8.23 13.62
N SER A 182 -4.30 -6.94 13.81
CA SER A 182 -4.79 -6.08 12.73
C SER A 182 -3.72 -5.75 11.70
N ILE A 183 -2.51 -5.40 12.14
CA ILE A 183 -1.39 -5.05 11.26
C ILE A 183 -0.96 -6.26 10.44
N ILE A 184 -0.71 -7.39 11.10
CA ILE A 184 -0.29 -8.64 10.46
C ILE A 184 -1.40 -9.10 9.51
N GLY A 185 -2.66 -9.15 9.98
CA GLY A 185 -3.83 -9.52 9.19
C GLY A 185 -3.97 -8.73 7.88
N LYS A 186 -3.82 -7.40 7.93
CA LYS A 186 -3.90 -6.53 6.75
C LYS A 186 -2.71 -6.64 5.81
N SER A 187 -1.57 -7.18 6.27
CA SER A 187 -0.39 -7.40 5.43
C SER A 187 -0.46 -8.68 4.59
N PHE A 188 -1.33 -9.64 4.93
CA PHE A 188 -1.40 -10.94 4.26
C PHE A 188 -1.60 -10.88 2.75
N PRO A 189 -2.44 -10.00 2.14
CA PRO A 189 -2.56 -9.94 0.69
C PRO A 189 -1.22 -9.66 -0.01
N LEU A 190 -0.38 -8.79 0.56
CA LEU A 190 0.95 -8.51 0.05
C LEU A 190 1.90 -9.69 0.26
N LEU A 191 1.89 -10.30 1.46
CA LEU A 191 2.72 -11.47 1.76
C LEU A 191 2.33 -12.69 0.88
N SER A 192 1.04 -12.87 0.61
CA SER A 192 0.52 -13.85 -0.35
C SER A 192 1.07 -13.61 -1.74
N TRP A 193 1.01 -12.37 -2.24
CA TRP A 193 1.53 -12.01 -3.55
C TRP A 193 3.01 -12.39 -3.68
N ILE A 194 3.84 -11.95 -2.72
CA ILE A 194 5.27 -12.28 -2.67
C ILE A 194 5.46 -13.79 -2.69
N GLN A 195 4.71 -14.52 -1.87
CA GLN A 195 4.99 -15.95 -1.70
C GLN A 195 4.49 -16.82 -2.86
N ILE A 196 3.41 -16.40 -3.54
CA ILE A 196 2.94 -17.02 -4.79
C ILE A 196 3.97 -16.81 -5.89
N LEU A 197 4.53 -15.59 -6.04
CA LEU A 197 5.56 -15.31 -7.03
C LEU A 197 6.84 -16.13 -6.78
N LEU A 198 7.32 -16.18 -5.53
CA LEU A 198 8.46 -16.99 -5.17
C LEU A 198 8.21 -18.48 -5.41
N GLY A 199 6.98 -18.95 -5.18
CA GLY A 199 6.56 -20.33 -5.50
C GLY A 199 6.62 -20.61 -7.01
N ALA A 200 6.17 -19.67 -7.85
CA ALA A 200 6.27 -19.78 -9.30
C ALA A 200 7.74 -19.86 -9.76
N VAL A 201 8.60 -18.97 -9.26
CA VAL A 201 10.05 -18.98 -9.53
C VAL A 201 10.68 -20.30 -9.09
N ALA A 202 10.35 -20.79 -7.89
CA ALA A 202 10.85 -22.06 -7.38
C ALA A 202 10.41 -23.25 -8.24
N SER A 203 9.16 -23.25 -8.71
CA SER A 203 8.63 -24.33 -9.56
C SER A 203 9.30 -24.39 -10.94
N LEU A 204 9.74 -23.24 -11.45
CA LEU A 204 10.45 -23.14 -12.73
C LEU A 204 11.96 -23.35 -12.58
N SER A 205 12.47 -23.35 -11.35
CA SER A 205 13.91 -23.41 -11.04
C SER A 205 14.71 -22.27 -11.69
N PHE A 206 14.12 -21.08 -11.75
CA PHE A 206 14.75 -19.87 -12.27
C PHE A 206 15.38 -19.02 -11.17
N CYS A 207 16.14 -18.01 -11.57
CA CYS A 207 16.67 -16.93 -10.74
C CYS A 207 17.82 -17.36 -9.83
N TYR A 208 18.71 -18.21 -10.34
CA TYR A 208 19.95 -18.62 -9.67
C TYR A 208 21.19 -18.07 -10.39
N GLY A 209 22.31 -18.00 -9.67
CA GLY A 209 23.60 -17.59 -10.23
C GLY A 209 23.56 -16.20 -10.89
N ASP A 210 24.13 -16.12 -12.10
CA ASP A 210 24.29 -14.85 -12.83
C ASP A 210 22.95 -14.24 -13.30
N HIS A 211 21.87 -15.03 -13.37
CA HIS A 211 20.54 -14.55 -13.77
C HIS A 211 19.73 -13.94 -12.60
N LEU A 212 20.18 -14.11 -11.35
CA LEU A 212 19.45 -13.67 -10.15
C LEU A 212 19.10 -12.18 -10.19
N GLY A 213 20.08 -11.31 -10.52
CA GLY A 213 19.86 -9.86 -10.54
C GLY A 213 18.80 -9.43 -11.55
N GLN A 214 18.87 -9.98 -12.76
CA GLN A 214 17.90 -9.70 -13.83
C GLN A 214 16.50 -10.19 -13.45
N CYS A 215 16.40 -11.41 -12.91
CA CYS A 215 15.11 -11.95 -12.49
C CYS A 215 14.49 -11.13 -11.35
N VAL A 216 15.24 -10.83 -10.30
CA VAL A 216 14.74 -10.04 -9.16
C VAL A 216 14.24 -8.67 -9.62
N ALA A 217 14.97 -8.03 -10.54
CA ALA A 217 14.55 -6.77 -11.14
C ALA A 217 13.18 -6.90 -11.85
N HIS A 218 12.98 -7.97 -12.64
CA HIS A 218 11.71 -8.24 -13.33
C HIS A 218 10.55 -8.52 -12.36
N MET A 219 10.80 -9.32 -11.32
CA MET A 219 9.78 -9.64 -10.31
C MET A 219 9.37 -8.40 -9.51
N ILE A 220 10.32 -7.59 -9.06
CA ILE A 220 10.05 -6.38 -8.27
C ILE A 220 9.34 -5.32 -9.11
N MET A 221 9.87 -4.98 -10.30
CA MET A 221 9.28 -3.93 -11.14
C MET A 221 7.93 -4.34 -11.70
N GLY A 222 7.78 -5.59 -12.16
CA GLY A 222 6.51 -6.09 -12.66
C GLY A 222 5.44 -6.15 -11.54
N SER A 223 5.82 -6.57 -10.33
CA SER A 223 4.95 -6.49 -9.14
C SER A 223 4.56 -5.06 -8.81
N ALA A 224 5.46 -4.09 -8.96
CA ALA A 224 5.17 -2.68 -8.72
C ALA A 224 4.10 -2.14 -9.69
N PHE A 225 4.14 -2.53 -10.97
CA PHE A 225 3.08 -2.18 -11.93
C PHE A 225 1.72 -2.81 -11.57
N VAL A 226 1.69 -4.10 -11.19
CA VAL A 226 0.46 -4.75 -10.72
C VAL A 226 -0.08 -4.04 -9.46
N GLY A 227 0.79 -3.82 -8.47
CA GLY A 227 0.44 -3.14 -7.22
C GLY A 227 -0.06 -1.71 -7.47
N TYR A 228 0.52 -1.00 -8.43
CA TYR A 228 0.07 0.33 -8.82
C TYR A 228 -1.34 0.28 -9.45
N GLY A 229 -1.62 -0.70 -10.31
CA GLY A 229 -2.97 -0.93 -10.85
C GLY A 229 -4.00 -1.18 -9.75
N VAL A 230 -3.68 -2.05 -8.78
CA VAL A 230 -4.54 -2.35 -7.62
C VAL A 230 -4.76 -1.10 -6.75
N LEU A 231 -3.69 -0.35 -6.44
CA LEU A 231 -3.78 0.86 -5.62
C LEU A 231 -4.61 1.94 -6.34
N MET A 232 -4.40 2.13 -7.64
CA MET A 232 -5.15 3.11 -8.43
C MET A 232 -6.65 2.78 -8.44
N LEU A 233 -7.02 1.52 -8.70
CA LEU A 233 -8.41 1.07 -8.63
C LEU A 233 -9.01 1.30 -7.22
N THR A 234 -8.27 0.94 -6.17
CA THR A 234 -8.70 1.15 -4.77
C THR A 234 -8.91 2.64 -4.46
N MET A 235 -8.03 3.51 -4.96
CA MET A 235 -8.12 4.97 -4.76
C MET A 235 -9.30 5.59 -5.53
N MET A 236 -9.64 5.06 -6.70
CA MET A 236 -10.82 5.49 -7.46
C MET A 236 -12.13 5.11 -6.76
N GLU A 237 -12.15 3.94 -6.11
CA GLU A 237 -13.32 3.42 -5.38
C GLU A 237 -13.49 4.05 -4.00
N PHE A 238 -12.42 4.15 -3.21
CA PHE A 238 -12.49 4.56 -1.79
C PHE A 238 -11.71 5.85 -1.48
N GLY A 239 -10.76 6.24 -2.33
CA GLY A 239 -9.80 7.30 -2.04
C GLY A 239 -10.33 8.72 -2.24
N LYS A 240 -11.42 8.92 -2.99
CA LYS A 240 -11.93 10.25 -3.40
C LYS A 240 -12.13 11.21 -2.23
N HIS A 241 -12.85 10.80 -1.18
CA HIS A 241 -13.12 11.64 -0.01
C HIS A 241 -11.84 11.98 0.76
N TRP A 242 -10.95 11.00 0.92
CA TRP A 242 -9.67 11.21 1.61
C TRP A 242 -8.77 12.20 0.86
N LEU A 243 -8.63 12.04 -0.46
CA LEU A 243 -7.90 12.98 -1.33
C LEU A 243 -8.45 14.40 -1.21
N HIS A 244 -9.79 14.53 -1.19
CA HIS A 244 -10.47 15.82 -1.06
C HIS A 244 -10.21 16.48 0.29
N SER A 245 -10.38 15.75 1.39
CA SER A 245 -10.12 16.27 2.75
C SER A 245 -8.68 16.72 2.96
N ARG A 246 -7.74 16.12 2.23
CA ARG A 246 -6.31 16.41 2.31
C ARG A 246 -5.84 17.45 1.28
N GLN A 247 -6.69 17.87 0.34
CA GLN A 247 -6.35 18.78 -0.75
C GLN A 247 -5.13 18.29 -1.56
N ILE A 248 -5.08 16.98 -1.82
CA ILE A 248 -4.03 16.33 -2.62
C ILE A 248 -4.67 15.63 -3.81
N SER A 249 -4.08 15.74 -4.99
CA SER A 249 -4.54 14.99 -6.16
C SER A 249 -3.92 13.59 -6.19
N GLN A 250 -4.59 12.64 -6.84
CA GLN A 250 -4.02 11.33 -7.12
C GLN A 250 -2.67 11.46 -7.85
N GLU A 251 -2.58 12.40 -8.80
CA GLU A 251 -1.38 12.64 -9.61
C GLU A 251 -0.19 13.11 -8.76
N PHE A 252 -0.44 13.85 -7.68
CA PHE A 252 0.61 14.21 -6.73
C PHE A 252 1.23 12.97 -6.08
N LEU A 253 0.41 12.00 -5.66
CA LEU A 253 0.88 10.75 -5.07
C LEU A 253 1.62 9.88 -6.09
N ASP A 254 1.05 9.76 -7.28
CA ASP A 254 1.65 9.03 -8.40
C ASP A 254 3.04 9.61 -8.72
N CYS A 255 3.16 10.95 -8.81
CA CYS A 255 4.44 11.61 -9.08
C CYS A 255 5.43 11.50 -7.91
N CYS A 256 4.97 11.44 -6.65
CA CYS A 256 5.83 11.14 -5.50
C CYS A 256 6.47 9.76 -5.62
N VAL A 257 5.69 8.74 -5.99
CA VAL A 257 6.18 7.36 -6.17
C VAL A 257 7.14 7.30 -7.37
N ILE A 258 6.75 7.88 -8.51
CA ILE A 258 7.60 7.95 -9.71
C ILE A 258 8.95 8.62 -9.39
N THR A 259 8.93 9.73 -8.63
CA THR A 259 10.17 10.44 -8.25
C THR A 259 11.04 9.58 -7.34
N ALA A 260 10.45 8.98 -6.30
CA ALA A 260 11.19 8.16 -5.35
C ALA A 260 11.82 6.95 -6.04
N TRP A 261 11.06 6.27 -6.91
CA TRP A 261 11.55 5.15 -7.69
C TRP A 261 12.64 5.58 -8.68
N GLY A 262 12.46 6.71 -9.36
CA GLY A 262 13.45 7.25 -10.29
C GLY A 262 14.77 7.56 -9.59
N VAL A 263 14.74 8.14 -8.39
CA VAL A 263 15.93 8.38 -7.58
C VAL A 263 16.62 7.06 -7.21
N VAL A 264 15.87 6.08 -6.69
CA VAL A 264 16.44 4.77 -6.35
C VAL A 264 17.07 4.14 -7.58
N ASN A 265 16.34 4.02 -8.68
CA ASN A 265 16.80 3.40 -9.92
C ASN A 265 18.06 4.06 -10.48
N THR A 266 18.13 5.41 -10.46
CA THR A 266 19.30 6.17 -10.92
C THR A 266 20.58 5.78 -10.18
N PHE A 267 20.48 5.55 -8.86
CA PHE A 267 21.64 5.28 -8.01
C PHE A 267 21.89 3.79 -7.73
N THR A 268 20.97 2.90 -8.13
CA THR A 268 21.13 1.46 -7.90
C THR A 268 21.58 0.68 -9.13
N GLU A 269 21.31 1.18 -10.35
CA GLU A 269 21.54 0.43 -11.59
C GLU A 269 23.03 0.21 -11.89
N HIS A 270 23.89 1.20 -11.63
CA HIS A 270 25.33 1.09 -11.83
C HIS A 270 26.08 1.63 -10.59
N GLY A 271 26.32 0.74 -9.62
CA GLY A 271 27.14 1.01 -8.45
C GLY A 271 26.40 1.54 -7.21
N LEU A 272 25.91 0.62 -6.38
CA LEU A 272 25.81 0.73 -4.90
C LEU A 272 25.24 -0.57 -4.30
N PHE A 273 24.36 -1.28 -5.03
CA PHE A 273 23.70 -2.51 -4.56
C PHE A 273 23.72 -3.68 -5.56
N PHE A 274 23.76 -3.43 -6.87
CA PHE A 274 23.88 -4.47 -7.89
C PHE A 274 25.28 -4.42 -8.52
N SER A 275 25.93 -5.58 -8.67
CA SER A 275 27.27 -5.70 -9.25
C SER A 275 27.22 -5.30 -10.72
N ALA A 276 27.52 -4.03 -10.99
CA ALA A 276 27.98 -3.63 -12.31
C ALA A 276 29.50 -3.85 -12.37
N GLY A 277 29.99 -4.38 -13.49
CA GLY A 277 31.42 -4.45 -13.75
C GLY A 277 32.06 -3.05 -13.80
N PRO A 278 33.39 -2.95 -13.96
CA PRO A 278 34.09 -1.66 -14.02
C PRO A 278 33.72 -0.78 -15.22
N HIS A 279 32.94 -1.29 -16.18
CA HIS A 279 32.56 -0.59 -17.40
C HIS A 279 31.04 -0.49 -17.51
N TRP A 280 30.58 0.67 -17.98
CA TRP A 280 29.18 0.91 -18.29
C TRP A 280 28.76 0.16 -19.55
N SER A 281 27.73 -0.67 -19.45
CA SER A 281 27.09 -1.27 -20.62
C SER A 281 26.04 -0.32 -21.24
N HIS A 282 25.64 -0.58 -22.48
CA HIS A 282 24.53 0.15 -23.12
C HIS A 282 23.22 0.01 -22.30
N LYS A 283 22.98 -1.18 -21.75
CA LYS A 283 21.83 -1.47 -20.89
C LYS A 283 21.88 -0.64 -19.61
N ASP A 284 23.04 -0.56 -18.96
CA ASP A 284 23.24 0.22 -17.73
C ASP A 284 22.93 1.70 -17.97
N LEU A 285 23.40 2.25 -19.10
CA LEU A 285 23.12 3.64 -19.49
C LEU A 285 21.62 3.85 -19.72
N GLN A 286 20.98 3.01 -20.54
CA GLN A 286 19.55 3.15 -20.83
C GLN A 286 18.70 3.09 -19.55
N HIS A 287 18.94 2.11 -18.68
CA HIS A 287 18.20 1.95 -17.44
C HIS A 287 18.47 3.08 -16.43
N THR A 288 19.73 3.54 -16.31
CA THR A 288 20.08 4.67 -15.44
C THR A 288 19.38 5.95 -15.90
N PHE A 289 19.41 6.26 -17.19
CA PHE A 289 18.73 7.44 -17.74
C PHE A 289 17.21 7.33 -17.67
N LEU A 290 16.64 6.10 -17.70
CA LEU A 290 15.24 5.88 -17.38
C LEU A 290 14.92 6.27 -15.92
N GLY A 291 15.83 5.99 -14.98
CA GLY A 291 15.74 6.49 -13.61
C GLY A 291 15.78 8.02 -13.53
N VAL A 292 16.70 8.65 -14.27
CA VAL A 292 16.88 10.11 -14.29
C VAL A 292 15.62 10.81 -14.81
N ILE A 293 15.00 10.31 -15.88
CA ILE A 293 13.77 10.91 -16.40
C ILE A 293 12.60 10.70 -15.42
N TRP A 294 12.49 9.55 -14.75
CA TRP A 294 11.50 9.32 -13.70
C TRP A 294 11.67 10.31 -12.54
N ALA A 295 12.90 10.51 -12.06
CA ALA A 295 13.18 11.45 -10.97
C ALA A 295 12.85 12.90 -11.35
N SER A 296 13.31 13.35 -12.53
CA SER A 296 13.14 14.73 -12.97
C SER A 296 11.71 15.06 -13.39
N ALA A 297 11.08 14.25 -14.24
CA ALA A 297 9.70 14.46 -14.69
C ALA A 297 8.68 14.17 -13.58
N GLY A 298 8.96 13.19 -12.70
CA GLY A 298 8.20 12.99 -11.47
C GLY A 298 8.25 14.22 -10.57
N GLY A 299 9.44 14.79 -10.34
CA GLY A 299 9.61 16.01 -9.55
C GLY A 299 8.84 17.20 -10.12
N LEU A 300 8.85 17.36 -11.44
CA LEU A 300 8.01 18.35 -12.13
C LEU A 300 6.52 18.07 -11.90
N GLY A 301 6.10 16.82 -11.98
CA GLY A 301 4.73 16.38 -11.70
C GLY A 301 4.28 16.70 -10.27
N ILE A 302 5.13 16.49 -9.27
CA ILE A 302 4.89 16.89 -7.88
C ILE A 302 4.66 18.41 -7.81
N TYR A 303 5.55 19.19 -8.43
CA TYR A 303 5.47 20.65 -8.40
C TYR A 303 4.17 21.19 -9.03
N LEU A 304 3.76 20.63 -10.17
CA LEU A 304 2.54 21.02 -10.89
C LEU A 304 1.26 20.56 -10.20
N SER A 305 1.32 19.49 -9.42
CA SER A 305 0.16 18.88 -8.73
C SER A 305 -0.09 19.42 -7.31
N ARG A 306 0.68 20.42 -6.86
CA ARG A 306 0.52 21.01 -5.52
C ARG A 306 -0.83 21.72 -5.36
N GLY A 307 -1.36 21.69 -4.14
CA GLY A 307 -2.63 22.35 -3.80
C GLY A 307 -3.84 21.70 -4.49
N GLY A 308 -3.85 20.37 -4.57
CA GLY A 308 -4.95 19.59 -5.16
C GLY A 308 -5.06 19.67 -6.68
N ARG A 309 -4.12 20.33 -7.37
CA ARG A 309 -4.13 20.46 -8.84
C ARG A 309 -3.85 19.10 -9.49
N ARG A 310 -4.52 18.83 -10.59
CA ARG A 310 -4.24 17.64 -11.43
C ARG A 310 -3.18 17.96 -12.47
N SER A 311 -2.41 16.96 -12.87
CA SER A 311 -1.31 17.08 -13.83
C SER A 311 -1.22 15.83 -14.69
N VAL A 312 -0.84 16.00 -15.96
CA VAL A 312 -0.66 14.88 -16.91
C VAL A 312 0.71 14.21 -16.80
N MET A 313 1.59 14.71 -15.94
CA MET A 313 3.00 14.27 -15.88
C MET A 313 3.16 12.78 -15.55
N SER A 314 2.32 12.21 -14.68
CA SER A 314 2.31 10.78 -14.39
C SER A 314 2.09 9.93 -15.66
N GLY A 315 1.09 10.29 -16.46
CA GLY A 315 0.80 9.64 -17.74
C GLY A 315 1.91 9.84 -18.78
N LEU A 316 2.51 11.03 -18.84
CA LEU A 316 3.65 11.31 -19.74
C LEU A 316 4.88 10.46 -19.42
N VAL A 317 5.23 10.31 -18.13
CA VAL A 317 6.35 9.45 -17.71
C VAL A 317 6.10 8.00 -18.09
N ILE A 318 4.86 7.51 -17.91
CA ILE A 318 4.47 6.15 -18.31
C ILE A 318 4.60 5.98 -19.84
N ILE A 319 4.19 6.96 -20.65
CA ILE A 319 4.34 6.90 -22.12
C ILE A 319 5.81 6.87 -22.52
N ILE A 320 6.64 7.75 -21.98
CA ILE A 320 8.08 7.80 -22.30
C ILE A 320 8.76 6.48 -21.93
N THR A 321 8.38 5.90 -20.78
CA THR A 321 8.85 4.58 -20.36
C THR A 321 8.45 3.50 -21.35
N GLY A 322 7.18 3.47 -21.75
CA GLY A 322 6.68 2.51 -22.72
C GLY A 322 7.39 2.64 -24.07
N TRP A 323 7.63 3.87 -24.55
CA TRP A 323 8.40 4.11 -25.78
C TRP A 323 9.83 3.58 -25.68
N ALA A 324 10.53 3.85 -24.57
CA ALA A 324 11.90 3.39 -24.35
C ALA A 324 12.01 1.85 -24.40
N PHE A 325 11.08 1.15 -23.72
CA PHE A 325 11.04 -0.31 -23.75
C PHE A 325 10.55 -0.88 -25.07
N GLN A 326 9.75 -0.14 -25.83
CA GLN A 326 9.33 -0.59 -27.15
C GLN A 326 10.50 -0.70 -28.13
N SER A 327 11.50 0.18 -27.98
CA SER A 327 12.74 0.18 -28.74
C SER A 327 13.89 -0.61 -28.09
N HIS A 328 13.63 -1.33 -26.99
CA HIS A 328 14.68 -2.00 -26.23
C HIS A 328 15.06 -3.33 -26.87
N GLU A 329 16.24 -3.38 -27.50
CA GLU A 329 16.79 -4.60 -28.11
C GLU A 329 17.25 -5.59 -27.03
N GLN A 330 16.90 -6.85 -27.20
CA GLN A 330 17.33 -7.97 -26.35
C GLN A 330 18.13 -8.97 -27.16
N SER A 331 18.96 -9.77 -26.49
CA SER A 331 19.75 -10.83 -27.14
C SER A 331 18.88 -11.88 -27.85
N LEU A 332 17.65 -12.08 -27.39
CA LEU A 332 16.70 -13.02 -27.95
C LEU A 332 15.53 -12.28 -28.64
N GLU A 333 15.22 -12.69 -29.87
CA GLU A 333 14.17 -12.05 -30.69
C GLU A 333 12.78 -12.09 -30.01
N ILE A 334 12.40 -13.24 -29.43
CA ILE A 334 11.13 -13.36 -28.70
C ILE A 334 11.08 -12.37 -27.52
N SER A 335 12.21 -12.16 -26.81
CA SER A 335 12.30 -11.21 -25.72
C SER A 335 12.10 -9.77 -26.23
N THR A 336 12.76 -9.40 -27.34
CA THR A 336 12.59 -8.08 -27.97
C THR A 336 11.14 -7.82 -28.35
N ARG A 337 10.44 -8.82 -28.93
CA ARG A 337 9.02 -8.70 -29.31
C ARG A 337 8.09 -8.59 -28.10
N VAL A 338 8.34 -9.35 -27.03
CA VAL A 338 7.56 -9.28 -25.78
C VAL A 338 7.74 -7.90 -25.12
N HIS A 339 8.98 -7.39 -25.05
CA HIS A 339 9.27 -6.04 -24.55
C HIS A 339 8.61 -4.96 -25.40
N ALA A 340 8.55 -5.14 -26.73
CA ALA A 340 7.83 -4.24 -27.62
C ALA A 340 6.33 -4.14 -27.30
N VAL A 341 5.67 -5.28 -27.06
CA VAL A 341 4.25 -5.31 -26.66
C VAL A 341 4.04 -4.72 -25.27
N PHE A 342 4.94 -5.00 -24.33
CA PHE A 342 4.94 -4.35 -23.02
C PHE A 342 5.03 -2.83 -23.12
N GLY A 343 5.96 -2.32 -23.93
CA GLY A 343 6.14 -0.89 -24.17
C GLY A 343 4.89 -0.23 -24.76
N GLY A 344 4.30 -0.84 -25.79
CA GLY A 344 3.05 -0.37 -26.39
C GLY A 344 1.87 -0.38 -25.41
N THR A 345 1.78 -1.39 -24.54
CA THR A 345 0.73 -1.48 -23.51
C THR A 345 0.89 -0.39 -22.45
N LEU A 346 2.12 -0.09 -22.02
CA LEU A 346 2.39 1.04 -21.11
C LEU A 346 2.05 2.38 -21.78
N MET A 347 2.42 2.58 -23.05
CA MET A 347 2.04 3.80 -23.79
C MET A 347 0.51 3.98 -23.82
N ALA A 348 -0.25 2.91 -24.06
CA ALA A 348 -1.70 2.94 -24.00
C ALA A 348 -2.21 3.29 -22.59
N ALA A 349 -1.64 2.71 -21.53
CA ALA A 349 -2.00 3.00 -20.14
C ALA A 349 -1.80 4.48 -19.79
N GLY A 350 -0.64 5.04 -20.18
CA GLY A 350 -0.30 6.44 -19.99
C GLY A 350 -1.17 7.38 -20.81
N LEU A 351 -1.54 7.00 -22.04
CA LEU A 351 -2.47 7.78 -22.86
C LEU A 351 -3.85 7.87 -22.21
N VAL A 352 -4.41 6.74 -21.76
CA VAL A 352 -5.72 6.74 -21.08
C VAL A 352 -5.66 7.52 -19.76
N LYS A 353 -4.52 7.47 -19.04
CA LYS A 353 -4.29 8.26 -17.85
C LYS A 353 -4.36 9.77 -18.13
N ILE A 354 -3.73 10.22 -19.22
CA ILE A 354 -3.82 11.61 -19.68
C ILE A 354 -5.28 11.98 -20.00
N VAL A 355 -5.99 11.12 -20.74
CA VAL A 355 -7.40 11.33 -21.07
C VAL A 355 -8.28 11.44 -19.81
N SER A 356 -8.07 10.59 -18.80
CA SER A 356 -8.80 10.64 -17.51
C SER A 356 -8.49 11.94 -16.73
N VAL A 357 -7.25 12.43 -16.78
CA VAL A 357 -6.88 13.72 -16.17
C VAL A 357 -7.55 14.89 -16.91
N VAL A 358 -7.54 14.89 -18.24
CA VAL A 358 -8.10 15.98 -19.07
C VAL A 358 -9.63 16.03 -19.01
N ARG A 359 -10.31 14.88 -18.91
CA ARG A 359 -11.78 14.80 -18.80
C ARG A 359 -12.31 15.44 -17.52
N TRP A 360 -11.58 15.30 -16.41
CA TRP A 360 -11.94 15.88 -15.11
C TRP A 360 -10.90 16.92 -14.69
N PRO A 361 -10.92 18.13 -15.30
CA PRO A 361 -9.97 19.20 -14.96
C PRO A 361 -10.29 19.86 -13.61
N GLY A 362 -11.48 19.59 -13.04
CA GLY A 362 -11.93 20.13 -11.77
C GLY A 362 -10.98 19.80 -10.61
N GLN A 363 -10.82 20.77 -9.70
CA GLN A 363 -10.09 20.60 -8.44
C GLN A 363 -10.83 19.58 -7.57
N LEU A 364 -10.34 18.34 -7.61
CA LEU A 364 -10.91 17.16 -6.95
C LEU A 364 -12.37 16.87 -7.36
N PRO A 365 -12.79 15.60 -7.54
CA PRO A 365 -14.21 15.30 -7.62
C PRO A 365 -14.88 15.85 -6.35
N GLN A 366 -15.80 16.81 -6.49
CA GLN A 366 -16.61 17.26 -5.36
C GLN A 366 -17.34 16.03 -4.82
N PRO A 367 -17.20 15.68 -3.54
CA PRO A 367 -18.03 14.63 -2.97
C PRO A 367 -19.50 15.07 -3.13
N PRO A 368 -20.42 14.15 -3.48
CA PRO A 368 -21.84 14.49 -3.52
C PRO A 368 -22.27 15.09 -2.17
N PRO A 369 -23.20 16.06 -2.16
CA PRO A 369 -23.69 16.67 -0.94
C PRO A 369 -24.19 15.61 0.05
N HIS A 370 -23.98 15.91 1.33
CA HIS A 370 -23.94 14.99 2.48
C HIS A 370 -25.19 14.14 2.79
N ASP A 371 -26.21 14.13 1.93
CA ASP A 371 -27.47 13.39 2.17
C ASP A 371 -27.56 12.04 1.43
N ASP A 372 -26.67 11.75 0.46
CA ASP A 372 -26.66 10.49 -0.31
C ASP A 372 -25.50 9.54 0.08
N LEU A 373 -25.07 9.56 1.36
CA LEU A 373 -24.03 8.67 1.89
C LEU A 373 -24.45 7.19 1.95
N ILE A 374 -25.68 6.85 1.57
CA ILE A 374 -26.10 5.47 1.34
C ILE A 374 -25.71 5.07 -0.08
N ILE A 375 -24.45 4.69 -0.23
CA ILE A 375 -23.98 3.73 -1.24
C ILE A 375 -24.60 3.96 -2.63
N GLN A 376 -24.46 5.17 -3.16
CA GLN A 376 -24.61 5.28 -4.60
C GLN A 376 -23.47 4.46 -5.20
N GLU A 377 -23.84 3.43 -5.94
CA GLU A 377 -22.94 2.62 -6.75
C GLU A 377 -22.21 3.60 -7.67
N SER A 378 -21.02 4.02 -7.23
CA SER A 378 -20.15 4.89 -8.00
C SER A 378 -19.58 4.03 -9.12
N ALA A 379 -20.42 3.70 -10.10
CA ALA A 379 -20.00 2.98 -11.28
C ALA A 379 -18.86 3.80 -11.88
N LEU A 380 -17.65 3.26 -11.80
CA LEU A 380 -16.50 3.86 -12.45
C LEU A 380 -16.81 3.98 -13.94
N ASP A 381 -16.39 5.08 -14.55
CA ASP A 381 -16.53 5.19 -16.00
C ASP A 381 -15.71 4.07 -16.66
N PRO A 382 -16.15 3.50 -17.79
CA PRO A 382 -15.42 2.43 -18.48
C PRO A 382 -13.96 2.78 -18.77
N LEU A 383 -13.64 4.07 -18.97
CA LEU A 383 -12.29 4.56 -19.19
C LEU A 383 -11.41 4.56 -17.93
N ASP A 384 -12.00 4.71 -16.74
CA ASP A 384 -11.25 4.71 -15.47
C ASP A 384 -10.68 3.32 -15.15
N HIS A 385 -11.30 2.26 -15.68
CA HIS A 385 -10.78 0.89 -15.57
C HIS A 385 -9.55 0.61 -16.44
N LEU A 386 -9.37 1.34 -17.56
CA LEU A 386 -8.38 0.98 -18.57
C LEU A 386 -6.94 1.20 -18.08
N THR A 387 -6.61 2.33 -17.47
CA THR A 387 -5.25 2.57 -16.95
C THR A 387 -4.83 1.50 -15.93
N PRO A 388 -5.57 1.22 -14.84
CA PRO A 388 -5.17 0.20 -13.88
C PRO A 388 -5.16 -1.22 -14.46
N LEU A 389 -6.05 -1.54 -15.41
CA LEU A 389 -6.03 -2.82 -16.14
C LEU A 389 -4.75 -2.96 -16.97
N LEU A 390 -4.42 -1.96 -17.79
CA LEU A 390 -3.24 -1.99 -18.66
C LEU A 390 -1.94 -2.00 -17.85
N LEU A 391 -1.88 -1.32 -16.70
CA LEU A 391 -0.77 -1.42 -15.76
C LEU A 391 -0.64 -2.83 -15.17
N THR A 392 -1.76 -3.47 -14.82
CA THR A 392 -1.78 -4.85 -14.31
C THR A 392 -1.27 -5.82 -15.37
N ILE A 393 -1.75 -5.72 -16.60
CA ILE A 393 -1.29 -6.52 -17.74
C ILE A 393 0.20 -6.28 -18.01
N SER A 394 0.64 -5.02 -18.02
CA SER A 394 2.05 -4.65 -18.20
C SER A 394 2.93 -5.26 -17.12
N GLY A 395 2.50 -5.23 -15.85
CA GLY A 395 3.22 -5.84 -14.75
C GLY A 395 3.38 -7.35 -14.88
N VAL A 396 2.32 -8.07 -15.28
CA VAL A 396 2.39 -9.51 -15.53
C VAL A 396 3.32 -9.86 -16.69
N MET A 397 3.25 -9.11 -17.79
CA MET A 397 4.18 -9.29 -18.91
C MET A 397 5.63 -9.02 -18.49
N PHE A 398 5.88 -7.97 -17.70
CA PHE A 398 7.21 -7.64 -17.24
C PHE A 398 7.80 -8.71 -16.30
N MET A 399 7.01 -9.25 -15.36
CA MET A 399 7.48 -10.34 -14.49
C MET A 399 7.84 -11.61 -15.27
N SER A 400 7.14 -11.87 -16.36
CA SER A 400 7.31 -13.10 -17.16
C SER A 400 8.35 -12.99 -18.28
N ALA A 401 8.99 -11.83 -18.45
CA ALA A 401 10.00 -11.55 -19.47
C ALA A 401 11.44 -11.76 -18.97
N THR A 402 11.67 -12.70 -18.04
CA THR A 402 13.05 -13.05 -17.60
C THR A 402 13.80 -13.76 -18.71
N GLU A 403 15.13 -13.64 -18.72
CA GLU A 403 15.97 -14.30 -19.74
C GLU A 403 15.73 -15.81 -19.80
N GLU A 404 15.76 -16.48 -18.65
CA GLU A 404 15.54 -17.93 -18.53
C GLU A 404 14.15 -18.33 -19.01
N GLN A 405 13.12 -17.54 -18.70
CA GLN A 405 11.77 -17.80 -19.17
C GLN A 405 11.64 -17.63 -20.68
N MET A 406 12.25 -16.57 -21.25
CA MET A 406 12.22 -16.37 -22.70
C MET A 406 12.95 -17.48 -23.46
N VAL A 407 14.07 -17.98 -22.92
CA VAL A 407 14.78 -19.15 -23.47
C VAL A 407 13.91 -20.41 -23.39
N LEU A 408 13.24 -20.65 -22.26
CA LEU A 408 12.34 -21.81 -22.11
C LEU A 408 11.20 -21.78 -23.13
N ILE A 409 10.49 -20.65 -23.23
CA ILE A 409 9.37 -20.47 -24.15
C ILE A 409 9.82 -20.65 -25.60
N SER A 410 11.00 -20.10 -25.96
CA SER A 410 11.59 -20.30 -27.29
C SER A 410 11.91 -21.77 -27.57
N ARG A 411 12.42 -22.52 -26.59
CA ARG A 411 12.73 -23.96 -26.74
C ARG A 411 11.49 -24.82 -26.87
N LEU A 412 10.38 -24.43 -26.23
CA LEU A 412 9.08 -25.09 -26.37
C LEU A 412 8.40 -24.80 -27.72
N GLY A 413 8.97 -23.90 -28.54
CA GLY A 413 8.39 -23.52 -29.83
C GLY A 413 7.12 -22.69 -29.72
N ILE A 414 6.89 -22.05 -28.57
CA ILE A 414 5.74 -21.17 -28.35
C ILE A 414 6.08 -19.79 -28.94
N ASP A 415 5.24 -19.29 -29.83
CA ASP A 415 5.41 -17.97 -30.43
C ASP A 415 5.10 -16.85 -29.43
N TYR A 416 5.65 -15.66 -29.70
CA TYR A 416 5.48 -14.50 -28.82
C TYR A 416 4.02 -14.06 -28.69
N GLY A 417 3.17 -14.25 -29.71
CA GLY A 417 1.77 -13.86 -29.69
C GLY A 417 0.96 -14.73 -28.74
N THR A 418 1.13 -16.05 -28.84
CA THR A 418 0.54 -17.02 -27.90
C THR A 418 0.99 -16.74 -26.46
N PHE A 419 2.29 -16.48 -26.26
CA PHE A 419 2.81 -16.15 -24.94
C PHE A 419 2.20 -14.86 -24.37
N VAL A 420 2.15 -13.78 -25.16
CA VAL A 420 1.54 -12.50 -24.77
C VAL A 420 0.06 -12.66 -24.43
N LEU A 421 -0.71 -13.40 -25.24
CA LEU A 421 -2.13 -13.64 -24.95
C LEU A 421 -2.35 -14.36 -23.62
N CYS A 422 -1.46 -15.29 -23.27
CA CYS A 422 -1.46 -15.92 -21.95
C CYS A 422 -1.24 -14.89 -20.83
N GLN A 423 -0.23 -14.02 -20.97
CA GLN A 423 0.06 -12.99 -19.96
C GLN A 423 -1.08 -11.95 -19.82
N VAL A 424 -1.66 -11.52 -20.93
CA VAL A 424 -2.83 -10.63 -20.94
C VAL A 424 -4.01 -11.29 -20.22
N SER A 425 -4.25 -12.58 -20.47
CA SER A 425 -5.31 -13.34 -19.81
C SER A 425 -5.10 -13.40 -18.29
N ILE A 426 -3.87 -13.67 -17.83
CA ILE A 426 -3.53 -13.66 -16.40
C ILE A 426 -3.73 -12.26 -15.80
N GLY A 427 -3.30 -11.20 -16.49
CA GLY A 427 -3.51 -9.81 -16.07
C GLY A 427 -4.99 -9.46 -15.93
N CYS A 428 -5.84 -9.86 -16.89
CA CYS A 428 -7.28 -9.71 -16.82
C CYS A 428 -7.90 -10.48 -15.64
N LEU A 429 -7.44 -11.70 -15.35
CA LEU A 429 -7.93 -12.49 -14.22
C LEU A 429 -7.55 -11.86 -12.87
N ILE A 430 -6.34 -11.33 -12.73
CA ILE A 430 -5.91 -10.59 -11.53
C ILE A 430 -6.75 -9.33 -11.36
N TYR A 431 -6.98 -8.59 -12.45
CA TYR A 431 -7.80 -7.38 -12.41
C TYR A 431 -9.26 -7.69 -12.05
N LEU A 432 -9.84 -8.75 -12.64
CA LEU A 432 -11.16 -9.26 -12.30
C LEU A 432 -11.23 -9.63 -10.80
N TYR A 433 -10.27 -10.40 -10.32
CA TYR A 433 -10.22 -10.82 -8.92
C TYR A 433 -10.15 -9.62 -7.97
N THR A 434 -9.36 -8.60 -8.30
CA THR A 434 -9.27 -7.35 -7.53
C THR A 434 -10.61 -6.63 -7.46
N ASN A 435 -11.31 -6.49 -8.60
CA ASN A 435 -12.66 -5.92 -8.64
C ASN A 435 -13.65 -6.75 -7.80
N LEU A 436 -13.61 -8.08 -7.91
CA LEU A 436 -14.48 -8.97 -7.13
C LEU A 436 -14.27 -8.77 -5.62
N LEU A 437 -13.03 -8.64 -5.15
CA LEU A 437 -12.74 -8.36 -3.74
C LEU A 437 -13.29 -7.01 -3.28
N ILE A 438 -13.15 -5.96 -4.11
CA ILE A 438 -13.65 -4.62 -3.82
C ILE A 438 -15.18 -4.60 -3.76
N HIS A 439 -15.86 -5.18 -4.75
CA HIS A 439 -17.32 -5.28 -4.77
C HIS A 439 -17.83 -6.15 -3.61
N PHE A 440 -17.14 -7.25 -3.31
CA PHE A 440 -17.47 -8.09 -2.18
C PHE A 440 -17.36 -7.33 -0.85
N TYR A 441 -16.30 -6.54 -0.65
CA TYR A 441 -16.18 -5.65 0.51
C TYR A 441 -17.39 -4.71 0.64
N ARG A 442 -17.74 -3.99 -0.43
CA ARG A 442 -18.88 -3.05 -0.45
C ARG A 442 -20.18 -3.73 -0.05
N ARG A 443 -20.45 -4.91 -0.61
CA ARG A 443 -21.68 -5.70 -0.36
C ARG A 443 -21.77 -6.19 1.09
N VAL A 444 -20.66 -6.63 1.67
CA VAL A 444 -20.65 -7.15 3.05
C VAL A 444 -20.71 -6.00 4.06
N ALA A 445 -20.00 -4.90 3.80
CA ALA A 445 -20.04 -3.71 4.66
C ALA A 445 -21.46 -3.12 4.70
N SER A 446 -22.12 -2.95 3.56
CA SER A 446 -23.49 -2.43 3.48
C SER A 446 -24.52 -3.26 4.24
N SER A 447 -24.33 -4.58 4.23
CA SER A 447 -25.25 -5.51 4.89
C SER A 447 -25.10 -5.52 6.41
N SER A 448 -23.95 -5.05 6.91
CA SER A 448 -23.65 -4.99 8.34
C SER A 448 -24.21 -3.73 9.00
N ASP A 449 -24.43 -2.66 8.22
CA ASP A 449 -25.03 -1.40 8.66
C ASP A 449 -26.57 -1.40 8.63
N SER A 450 -27.19 -2.46 8.08
CA SER A 450 -28.65 -2.62 8.06
C SER A 450 -29.12 -3.41 9.29
N PRO A 451 -29.86 -2.81 10.25
CA PRO A 451 -30.37 -3.55 11.39
C PRO A 451 -31.37 -4.63 10.95
N PRO A 452 -31.33 -5.84 11.53
CA PRO A 452 -32.31 -6.89 11.24
C PRO A 452 -33.65 -6.49 11.85
N GLY A 453 -34.52 -5.88 11.04
CA GLY A 453 -35.91 -5.56 11.44
C GLY A 453 -36.40 -4.15 11.19
N ALA A 454 -35.82 -3.37 10.26
CA ALA A 454 -36.41 -2.10 9.83
C ALA A 454 -37.63 -2.31 8.92
N SER A 455 -38.70 -2.90 9.48
CA SER A 455 -40.06 -2.65 9.00
C SER A 455 -40.50 -1.30 9.56
N LEU A 456 -40.83 -0.35 8.67
CA LEU A 456 -41.68 0.82 8.92
C LEU A 456 -41.53 1.47 10.32
N GLY A 457 -40.51 2.31 10.49
CA GLY A 457 -40.31 3.10 11.71
C GLY A 457 -39.72 4.48 11.40
N ASP A 458 -40.34 5.50 11.97
CA ASP A 458 -40.13 6.95 11.81
C ASP A 458 -38.66 7.42 11.64
N PRO A 459 -38.32 8.17 10.57
CA PRO A 459 -36.98 8.68 10.28
C PRO A 459 -36.30 9.46 11.42
N HIS A 460 -37.08 10.01 12.37
CA HIS A 460 -36.54 10.94 13.35
C HIS A 460 -35.75 10.30 14.52
N GLN A 461 -35.86 8.99 14.75
CA GLN A 461 -35.13 8.30 15.84
C GLN A 461 -33.74 7.78 15.44
N THR A 462 -33.53 7.41 14.17
CA THR A 462 -32.26 6.87 13.67
C THR A 462 -31.13 7.92 13.70
N HIS A 463 -31.47 9.20 13.56
CA HIS A 463 -30.51 10.31 13.58
C HIS A 463 -29.89 10.57 14.97
N LYS A 464 -30.59 10.25 16.07
CA LYS A 464 -30.03 10.46 17.43
C LYS A 464 -29.01 9.38 17.82
N ALA A 465 -29.19 8.14 17.36
CA ALA A 465 -28.25 7.05 17.63
C ALA A 465 -26.92 7.23 16.88
N ASN A 466 -26.97 7.59 15.60
CA ASN A 466 -25.77 7.79 14.78
C ASN A 466 -24.97 9.06 15.17
N ALA A 467 -25.64 10.11 15.68
CA ALA A 467 -24.96 11.29 16.21
C ALA A 467 -24.22 11.00 17.54
N LEU A 468 -24.71 10.06 18.35
CA LEU A 468 -24.06 9.61 19.58
C LEU A 468 -22.86 8.69 19.30
N GLU A 469 -22.94 7.79 18.31
CA GLU A 469 -21.85 6.88 17.94
C GLU A 469 -20.62 7.64 17.38
N GLY A 470 -20.85 8.66 16.53
CA GLY A 470 -19.79 9.54 16.02
C GLY A 470 -19.12 10.40 17.10
N GLN A 471 -19.85 10.71 18.18
CA GLN A 471 -19.31 11.40 19.36
C GLN A 471 -18.40 10.49 20.20
N TYR A 472 -18.67 9.19 20.27
CA TYR A 472 -17.80 8.24 20.99
C TYR A 472 -16.48 7.97 20.24
N GLU A 473 -16.48 7.93 18.91
CA GLU A 473 -15.24 7.80 18.13
C GLU A 473 -14.36 9.06 18.22
N SER A 474 -14.94 10.26 18.22
CA SER A 474 -14.21 11.52 18.41
C SER A 474 -13.65 11.64 19.83
N LEU A 475 -14.44 11.26 20.85
CA LEU A 475 -14.01 11.23 22.26
C LEU A 475 -12.85 10.24 22.50
N SER A 476 -12.80 9.12 21.78
CA SER A 476 -11.71 8.15 21.92
C SER A 476 -10.37 8.68 21.39
N MET A 477 -10.41 9.44 20.29
CA MET A 477 -9.22 10.00 19.64
C MET A 477 -8.73 11.27 20.34
N GLU A 478 -9.67 12.10 20.81
CA GLU A 478 -9.37 13.33 21.55
C GLU A 478 -8.89 13.02 22.97
N SER A 479 -9.47 12.02 23.65
CA SER A 479 -8.97 11.51 24.95
C SER A 479 -7.52 10.98 24.84
N LEU A 480 -7.18 10.29 23.74
CA LEU A 480 -5.81 9.82 23.47
C LEU A 480 -4.81 10.97 23.27
N LEU A 481 -5.25 12.08 22.68
CA LEU A 481 -4.39 13.25 22.44
C LEU A 481 -4.20 14.10 23.70
N THR A 482 -5.24 14.25 24.53
CA THR A 482 -5.20 15.05 25.76
C THR A 482 -4.39 14.36 26.86
N GLN A 483 -4.43 13.03 26.95
CA GLN A 483 -3.66 12.28 27.95
C GLN A 483 -2.15 12.22 27.62
N GLN A 484 -1.80 12.34 26.33
CA GLN A 484 -0.41 12.42 25.88
C GLN A 484 0.20 13.82 26.10
N ALA A 485 -0.64 14.86 26.26
CA ALA A 485 -0.24 16.19 26.67
C ALA A 485 -0.12 16.33 28.21
N ALA A 486 -0.99 15.67 28.98
CA ALA A 486 -1.00 15.71 30.45
C ALA A 486 0.18 14.96 31.12
N GLY A 487 0.86 14.07 30.39
CA GLY A 487 2.01 13.31 30.91
C GLY A 487 3.36 14.02 30.87
N ARG A 488 3.42 15.33 30.57
CA ARG A 488 4.69 16.08 30.44
C ARG A 488 4.97 17.14 31.50
N ASP A 489 4.04 17.41 32.41
CA ASP A 489 4.29 18.34 33.51
C ASP A 489 4.02 17.64 34.85
N SER A 490 5.06 17.04 35.43
CA SER A 490 5.11 16.74 36.87
C SER A 490 6.29 17.49 37.45
N PRO A 491 6.08 18.45 38.38
CA PRO A 491 7.17 19.12 39.06
C PRO A 491 7.79 18.20 40.13
N ALA A 492 9.09 18.40 40.32
CA ALA A 492 9.95 17.66 41.23
C ALA A 492 9.46 17.69 42.69
N SER A 493 9.66 16.57 43.37
CA SER A 493 9.49 16.39 44.81
C SER A 493 10.52 17.18 45.61
N SER A 494 10.07 18.07 46.49
CA SER A 494 10.83 18.53 47.65
C SER A 494 10.16 17.99 48.91
N PHE A 495 10.87 17.08 49.58
CA PHE A 495 10.59 16.61 50.93
C PHE A 495 11.10 17.67 51.91
N GLU A 496 10.23 18.24 52.74
CA GLU A 496 10.61 18.83 54.04
C GLU A 496 9.37 18.94 54.96
N ASP A 497 9.54 18.43 56.17
CA ASP A 497 8.84 18.65 57.46
C ASP A 497 7.32 18.90 57.53
N VAL A 498 6.65 18.09 58.36
CA VAL A 498 6.11 18.52 59.67
C VAL A 498 5.56 17.29 60.40
N GLN A 499 6.29 16.92 61.45
CA GLN A 499 5.87 16.04 62.53
C GLN A 499 5.04 16.84 63.55
N ASP A 500 4.26 16.15 64.38
CA ASP A 500 3.41 16.65 65.48
C ASP A 500 2.03 17.22 65.17
N ARG A 501 1.01 16.37 65.37
CA ARG A 501 0.13 16.49 66.56
C ARG A 501 -0.80 15.28 66.69
N LYS A 502 -0.52 14.43 67.67
CA LYS A 502 -1.48 13.50 68.28
C LYS A 502 -1.99 14.10 69.60
N ALA A 503 -3.24 13.77 69.89
CA ALA A 503 -3.93 13.83 71.19
C ALA A 503 -4.43 15.20 71.69
N HIS A 504 -5.75 15.39 71.68
CA HIS A 504 -6.54 15.20 72.90
C HIS A 504 -8.05 15.27 72.58
N SER A 505 -8.74 14.16 72.85
CA SER A 505 -10.17 14.15 73.15
C SER A 505 -10.35 14.46 74.63
N LEU A 506 -11.39 15.25 74.96
CA LEU A 506 -12.13 15.16 76.22
C LEU A 506 -13.43 15.97 76.06
N GLY A 507 -14.56 15.26 76.07
CA GLY A 507 -15.90 15.82 76.21
C GLY A 507 -16.57 15.23 77.45
N ARG A 508 -17.28 16.09 78.19
CA ARG A 508 -18.33 15.83 79.20
C ARG A 508 -19.06 17.18 79.34
N SER A 509 -20.38 17.31 79.51
CA SER A 509 -21.43 16.43 80.02
C SER A 509 -22.79 17.15 79.91
N SER A 510 -23.87 16.40 79.60
CA SER A 510 -25.22 16.32 80.25
C SER A 510 -26.04 17.61 80.55
N PRO A 511 -27.37 17.57 80.85
CA PRO A 511 -28.26 16.45 81.22
C PRO A 511 -28.87 15.66 80.06
#